data_AF-A0A918HQ63-F1
#
_entry.id   AF-A0A918HQ63-F1
#
_cell.length_a   1.000
_cell.length_b   1.000
_cell.length_c   1.000
_cell.angle_alpha   90.00
_cell.angle_beta   90.00
_cell.angle_gamma   90.00
#
_symmetry.space_group_name_H-M   'P 1'
#
loop_
_entity.id
_entity.type
_entity.pdbx_description
1 polymer ?
#
loop_
_entity_poly.entity_id
_entity_poly.type
_entity_poly.pdbx_seq_one_letter_code
_entity_poly.pdbx_strand_id
1 'polypeptide(L)' 'MSQGVIDLAVTRDEKFLYVQNGTSGTVDSFRIGRNGSLTKVTTASGLPPFAESGMEGMVAV' A
#
# COMPACT_ATOMS: atom_id res chain seq x y z
N MET A 1 -15.15 -5.61 6.08
CA MET A 1 -15.19 -4.27 5.45
C MET A 1 -14.02 -4.19 4.49
N SER A 2 -14.27 -4.17 3.17
CA SER A 2 -13.22 -4.05 2.15
C SER A 2 -12.59 -2.65 2.26
N GLN A 3 -11.27 -2.57 2.40
CA GLN A 3 -10.52 -1.32 2.55
C GLN A 3 -10.38 -0.52 1.23
N GLY A 4 -11.04 -0.99 0.16
CA GLY A 4 -10.97 -0.37 -1.17
C GLY A 4 -9.53 -0.21 -1.60
N VAL A 5 -8.82 -1.32 -1.81
CA VAL A 5 -7.47 -1.27 -2.37
C VAL A 5 -7.58 -0.64 -3.75
N ILE A 6 -6.89 0.47 -3.94
CA ILE A 6 -6.94 1.23 -5.19
C ILE A 6 -5.65 1.09 -6.00
N ASP A 7 -4.52 0.80 -5.34
CA ASP A 7 -3.24 0.68 -6.02
C ASP A 7 -2.21 -0.17 -5.24
N LEU A 8 -1.21 -0.67 -5.97
CA LEU A 8 -0.12 -1.51 -5.50
C LEU A 8 1.19 -1.10 -6.17
N ALA A 9 2.25 -0.92 -5.40
CA ALA A 9 3.57 -0.60 -5.94
C ALA A 9 4.67 -1.47 -5.31
N VAL A 10 5.58 -1.98 -6.13
CA VAL A 10 6.72 -2.81 -5.71
C VAL A 10 8.02 -2.04 -5.91
N THR A 11 8.94 -2.11 -4.95
CA THR A 11 10.27 -1.50 -5.09
C THR A 11 11.07 -2.18 -6.20
N ARG A 12 11.97 -1.44 -6.87
CA ARG A 12 12.80 -1.98 -7.96
C ARG A 12 13.63 -3.21 -7.57
N ASP A 13 14.01 -3.31 -6.30
CA ASP A 13 14.80 -4.42 -5.77
C ASP A 13 13.93 -5.59 -5.27
N GLU A 14 12.61 -5.53 -5.50
CA GLU A 14 11.62 -6.56 -5.14
C GLU A 14 11.61 -6.92 -3.66
N LYS A 15 12.06 -6.01 -2.78
CA LYS A 15 12.09 -6.27 -1.32
C LYS A 15 10.82 -5.83 -0.62
N PHE A 16 10.09 -4.86 -1.18
CA PHE A 16 8.90 -4.32 -0.55
C PHE A 16 7.74 -4.15 -1.53
N LEU A 17 6.54 -4.42 -1.03
CA LEU A 17 5.26 -4.13 -1.65
C LEU A 17 4.53 -3.10 -0.79
N TYR A 18 3.96 -2.09 -1.42
CA TYR A 18 3.09 -1.12 -0.80
C TYR A 18 1.68 -1.28 -1.33
N VAL A 19 0.70 -1.25 -0.43
CA VAL A 19 -0.73 -1.40 -0.73
C VAL A 19 -1.47 -0.17 -0.27
N GLN A 20 -2.13 0.50 -1.20
CA GLN A 20 -2.89 1.70 -0.93
C GLN A 20 -4.33 1.36 -0.60
N ASN A 21 -4.76 1.67 0.62
CA ASN A 21 -6.12 1.46 1.09
C ASN A 21 -6.89 2.77 0.99
N GLY A 22 -7.62 2.94 -0.11
CA GLY A 22 -8.32 4.16 -0.47
C GLY A 22 -9.31 4.64 0.58
N THR A 23 -10.15 3.73 1.09
CA THR A 23 -11.24 4.13 1.99
C THR A 23 -10.78 4.41 3.42
N SER A 24 -9.64 3.85 3.84
CA SER A 24 -9.10 4.08 5.18
C SER A 24 -8.01 5.15 5.24
N GLY A 25 -7.54 5.68 4.10
CA GLY A 25 -6.47 6.67 4.12
C GLY A 25 -5.17 6.09 4.67
N THR A 26 -4.86 4.84 4.33
CA THR A 26 -3.66 4.15 4.81
C THR A 26 -2.85 3.54 3.66
N VAL A 27 -1.56 3.34 3.93
CA VAL A 27 -0.68 2.52 3.09
C VAL A 27 -0.09 1.41 3.95
N ASP A 28 -0.36 0.18 3.56
CA ASP A 28 0.29 -0.98 4.14
C ASP A 28 1.60 -1.27 3.42
N SER A 29 2.63 -1.62 4.19
CA SER A 29 3.93 -2.04 3.65
C SER A 29 4.19 -3.49 4.01
N PHE A 30 4.71 -4.24 3.05
CA PHE A 30 5.02 -5.65 3.18
C PHE A 30 6.45 -5.91 2.72
N ARG A 31 7.17 -6.74 3.45
CA ARG A 31 8.43 -7.33 3.01
C ARG A 31 8.14 -8.54 2.14
N ILE A 32 8.80 -8.62 1.00
CA ILE A 32 8.72 -9.75 0.07
C ILE A 32 9.84 -10.74 0.43
N GLY A 33 9.44 -11.95 0.79
CA GLY A 33 10.35 -13.07 1.01
C GLY A 33 10.86 -13.62 -0.32
N ARG A 34 11.97 -14.37 -0.30
CA ARG A 34 12.55 -14.99 -1.50
C ARG A 34 11.59 -15.94 -2.24
N ASN A 35 10.57 -16.42 -1.56
CA ASN A 35 9.51 -17.28 -2.10
C ASN A 35 8.23 -16.48 -2.47
N GLY A 36 8.29 -15.15 -2.52
CA GLY A 36 7.13 -14.29 -2.77
C GLY A 36 6.20 -14.11 -1.57
N SER A 37 6.53 -14.66 -0.39
CA SER A 37 5.71 -14.46 0.81
C SER A 37 5.70 -13.01 1.25
N LEU A 38 4.53 -12.50 1.66
CA LEU A 38 4.37 -11.13 2.10
C LEU A 38 4.26 -11.08 3.63
N THR A 39 5.19 -10.39 4.27
CA THR A 39 5.13 -10.12 5.72
C THR A 39 4.87 -8.65 5.95
N LYS A 40 3.73 -8.30 6.58
CA LYS A 40 3.41 -6.89 6.86
C LYS A 40 4.47 -6.29 7.81
N VAL A 41 4.99 -5.13 7.44
CA VAL A 41 6.04 -4.43 8.20
C VAL A 41 5.44 -3.28 9.00
N THR A 42 4.66 -2.43 8.35
CA THR A 42 3.97 -1.31 9.00
C THR A 42 2.77 -0.84 8.20
N THR A 43 1.92 -0.03 8.84
CA THR A 43 0.84 0.74 8.22
C THR A 43 1.13 2.21 8.45
N ALA A 44 1.25 2.98 7.36
CA ALA A 44 1.22 4.43 7.41
C ALA A 44 -0.25 4.90 7.37
N SER A 45 -0.60 5.88 8.19
CA SER A 45 -1.96 6.43 8.30
C SER A 45 -1.95 7.96 8.20
N GLY A 46 -3.14 8.55 8.08
CA GLY A 46 -3.31 10.00 7.96
C GLY A 46 -3.30 10.53 6.53
N LEU A 47 -3.43 9.64 5.53
CA LEU A 47 -3.65 10.07 4.15
C LEU A 47 -5.12 10.47 3.99
N PRO A 48 -5.42 11.45 3.11
CA PRO A 48 -6.81 11.78 2.79
C PRO A 48 -7.53 10.55 2.23
N PRO A 49 -8.65 10.12 2.83
CA PRO A 49 -9.39 8.99 2.33
C PRO A 49 -10.06 9.35 0.99
N PHE A 50 -10.34 8.33 0.18
CA PHE A 50 -10.92 8.48 -1.15
C PHE A 50 -12.26 9.24 -1.16
N ALA A 51 -12.99 9.20 -0.04
CA ALA A 51 -14.24 9.93 0.12
C ALA A 51 -14.08 11.46 0.15
N GLU A 52 -12.88 11.98 0.42
CA GLU A 52 -12.64 13.41 0.61
C GLU A 52 -11.94 14.07 -0.59
N SER A 53 -10.90 13.45 -1.15
CA SER A 53 -10.13 14.07 -2.24
C SER A 53 -9.56 13.10 -3.29
N GLY A 54 -9.73 11.78 -3.12
CA GLY A 54 -9.22 10.76 -4.05
C GLY A 54 -7.69 10.69 -4.05
N MET A 55 -7.12 9.55 -3.66
CA MET A 55 -5.68 9.37 -3.84
C MET A 55 -5.39 8.96 -5.28
N GLU A 56 -4.51 9.68 -5.96
CA GLU A 56 -4.17 9.47 -7.37
C GLU A 56 -2.90 8.60 -7.50
N GLY A 57 -3.02 7.31 -7.16
CA GLY A 57 -2.00 6.28 -7.39
C GLY A 57 -0.71 6.37 -6.56
N MET A 58 0.13 5.35 -6.68
CA MET A 58 1.41 5.19 -6.00
C MET A 58 2.49 4.66 -6.93
N VAL A 59 3.70 5.20 -6.77
CA VAL A 59 4.92 4.66 -7.40
C VAL A 59 5.96 4.43 -6.30
N ALA A 60 6.50 3.22 -6.26
CA ALA A 60 7.67 2.89 -5.45
C ALA A 60 8.92 3.04 -6.32
N VAL A 61 9.99 3.60 -5.76
CA VAL A 61 11.25 3.86 -6.49
C VAL A 61 12.24 2.72 -6.31
#